data_AF-A0AAN6ZBW6-F1
#
_entry.id   AF-A0AAN6ZBW6-F1
#
_cell.length_a   1.000
_cell.length_b   1.000
_cell.length_c   1.000
_cell.angle_alpha   90.00
_cell.angle_beta   90.00
_cell.angle_gamma   90.00
#
_symmetry.space_group_name_H-M   'P 1'
#
loop_
_entity.id
_entity.type
_entity.pdbx_description
1 polymer ?
#
loop_
_entity_poly.entity_id
_entity_poly.type
_entity_poly.pdbx_seq_one_letter_code
_entity_poly.pdbx_strand_id
1 'polypeptide(L)'
;MICRTCLRQATGPTARRLAARPLARTTASRAAFSTTPSTRNAAPTAPAAAAAAAASPAAESAAAPDLKPLTADEPKQAPLSSCEAGRVLTGLNYFKNQADPVAQPDDAYPAWLWRCLEVQKKAADAADADAGDEFSKSKKQRRLALKRSRAQEARLLASGDLEALVPKIPLQKQTVNLSAAAAEGGGDDLGEAVRAVDQREELRKAMRKERRAKIKETNYLKTM
;
A
#
# COMPACT_ATOMS: atom_id res chain seq x y z
N MET A 1 -28.69 -47.43 8.24
CA MET A 1 -28.81 -48.23 9.48
C MET A 1 -27.56 -48.01 10.32
N ILE A 2 -27.67 -47.29 11.42
CA ILE A 2 -26.55 -46.90 12.28
C ILE A 2 -26.24 -48.07 13.22
N CYS A 3 -24.99 -48.54 13.24
CA CYS A 3 -24.57 -49.75 13.93
C CYS A 3 -24.51 -49.57 15.46
N ARG A 4 -24.90 -50.63 16.20
CA ARG A 4 -25.00 -50.68 17.67
C ARG A 4 -23.69 -50.36 18.40
N THR A 5 -22.55 -50.51 17.75
CA THR A 5 -21.22 -50.19 18.28
C THR A 5 -20.94 -48.69 18.34
N CYS A 6 -21.48 -47.90 17.41
CA CYS A 6 -21.30 -46.45 17.40
C CYS A 6 -22.11 -45.72 18.49
N LEU A 7 -23.27 -46.25 18.88
CA LEU A 7 -24.08 -45.68 19.96
C LEU A 7 -23.46 -45.89 21.35
N ARG A 8 -22.74 -47.00 21.57
CA ARG A 8 -22.08 -47.28 22.86
C ARG A 8 -20.84 -46.43 23.14
N GLN A 9 -20.19 -45.88 22.11
CA GLN A 9 -19.04 -44.97 22.29
C GLN A 9 -19.45 -43.52 22.60
N ALA A 10 -20.71 -43.14 22.36
CA ALA A 10 -21.20 -41.77 22.55
C ALA A 10 -21.70 -41.47 23.99
N THR A 11 -21.92 -42.50 24.83
CA THR A 11 -22.58 -42.34 26.14
C THR A 11 -21.74 -42.90 27.29
N GLY A 12 -20.51 -42.44 27.45
CA GLY A 12 -19.66 -42.80 28.59
C GLY A 12 -18.79 -41.63 29.06
N PRO A 13 -18.93 -41.15 30.32
CA PRO A 13 -18.11 -40.07 30.84
C PRO A 13 -16.76 -40.62 31.33
N THR A 14 -15.78 -40.76 30.44
CA THR A 14 -14.40 -41.05 30.88
C THR A 14 -13.72 -39.75 31.28
N ALA A 15 -13.74 -39.49 32.58
CA ALA A 15 -12.90 -38.51 33.26
C ALA A 15 -11.41 -38.83 33.04
N ARG A 16 -10.80 -38.22 32.01
CA ARG A 16 -9.34 -38.11 31.94
C ARG A 16 -8.90 -36.91 32.77
N ARG A 17 -8.51 -37.18 34.01
CA ARG A 17 -7.70 -36.28 34.84
C ARG A 17 -6.40 -35.99 34.08
N LEU A 18 -6.25 -34.77 33.58
CA LEU A 18 -4.96 -34.24 33.17
C LEU A 18 -4.32 -33.57 34.38
N ALA A 19 -3.20 -34.12 34.82
CA ALA A 19 -2.37 -33.56 35.88
C ALA A 19 -1.82 -32.18 35.44
N ALA A 20 -1.96 -31.18 36.31
CA ALA A 20 -1.39 -29.86 36.12
C ALA A 20 0.14 -29.92 36.28
N ARG A 21 0.89 -29.49 35.25
CA ARG A 21 2.32 -29.18 35.38
C ARG A 21 2.47 -27.70 35.76
N PRO A 22 3.28 -27.35 36.77
CA PRO A 22 3.57 -25.95 37.06
C PRO A 22 4.54 -25.38 36.02
N LEU A 23 4.19 -24.24 35.43
CA LEU A 23 5.08 -23.45 34.57
C LEU A 23 6.02 -22.60 35.44
N ALA A 24 7.32 -22.84 35.31
CA ALA A 24 8.34 -22.00 35.91
C ALA A 24 8.32 -20.59 35.30
N ARG A 25 8.27 -19.57 36.17
CA ARG A 25 8.40 -18.15 35.84
C ARG A 25 9.86 -17.84 35.50
N THR A 26 10.17 -17.59 34.23
CA THR A 26 11.42 -16.94 33.84
C THR A 26 11.18 -15.45 33.65
N THR A 27 11.74 -14.64 34.55
CA THR A 27 11.79 -13.18 34.42
C THR A 27 12.76 -12.78 33.31
N ALA A 28 12.23 -12.32 32.17
CA ALA A 28 13.04 -11.74 31.11
C ALA A 28 13.36 -10.27 31.46
N SER A 29 14.65 -9.98 31.58
CA SER A 29 15.23 -8.65 31.75
C SER A 29 14.96 -7.78 30.52
N ARG A 30 14.43 -6.58 30.76
CA ARG A 30 14.24 -5.54 29.74
C ARG A 30 15.60 -4.91 29.41
N ALA A 31 16.17 -5.24 28.24
CA ALA A 31 17.24 -4.44 27.66
C ALA A 31 16.63 -3.19 27.02
N ALA A 32 17.05 -2.01 27.47
CA ALA A 32 16.69 -0.73 26.88
C ALA A 32 17.54 -0.48 25.64
N PHE A 33 16.91 -0.37 24.46
CA PHE A 33 17.58 0.08 23.26
C PHE A 33 17.57 1.62 23.23
N SER A 34 18.76 2.21 23.38
CA SER A 34 19.02 3.63 23.17
C SER A 34 19.31 3.85 21.68
N THR A 35 18.44 4.60 20.99
CA THR A 35 18.70 5.10 19.63
C THR A 35 19.06 6.56 19.70
N THR A 36 20.35 6.87 19.59
CA THR A 36 20.83 8.21 19.27
C THR A 36 20.81 8.40 17.74
N PRO A 37 20.16 9.43 17.19
CA PRO A 37 20.29 9.76 15.77
C PRO A 37 21.63 10.49 15.52
N SER A 38 22.45 9.93 14.65
CA SER A 38 23.66 10.58 14.13
C SER A 38 23.26 11.64 13.09
N THR A 39 23.45 12.91 13.42
CA THR A 39 23.28 14.03 12.49
C THR A 39 24.50 14.13 11.59
N ARG A 40 24.34 13.78 10.30
CA ARG A 40 25.34 14.12 9.27
C ARG A 40 25.12 15.58 8.86
N ASN A 41 26.06 16.45 9.24
CA ASN A 41 26.19 17.81 8.74
C ASN A 41 26.50 17.79 7.23
N ALA A 42 25.62 18.35 6.42
CA ALA A 42 25.92 18.72 5.04
C ALA A 42 26.44 20.17 5.02
N ALA A 43 27.58 20.39 4.38
CA ALA A 43 28.21 21.71 4.26
C ALA A 43 27.37 22.63 3.35
N PRO A 44 27.25 23.94 3.68
CA PRO A 44 26.56 24.90 2.82
C PRO A 44 27.45 25.33 1.65
N THR A 45 26.98 25.13 0.42
CA THR A 45 27.53 25.78 -0.77
C THR A 45 27.14 27.26 -0.77
N ALA A 46 28.14 28.12 -0.93
CA ALA A 46 28.04 29.57 -0.95
C ALA A 46 27.14 30.11 -2.08
N PRO A 47 26.32 31.16 -1.85
CA PRO A 47 25.67 31.89 -2.93
C PRO A 47 26.66 32.88 -3.57
N ALA A 48 26.89 32.73 -4.88
CA ALA A 48 27.61 33.71 -5.67
C ALA A 48 26.80 35.01 -5.76
N ALA A 49 27.47 36.12 -5.48
CA ALA A 49 26.93 37.46 -5.47
C ALA A 49 26.49 37.91 -6.87
N ALA A 50 25.23 38.33 -7.01
CA ALA A 50 24.77 39.13 -8.12
C ALA A 50 25.03 40.62 -7.80
N ALA A 51 26.13 41.15 -8.35
CA ALA A 51 26.39 42.58 -8.37
C ALA A 51 25.73 43.19 -9.62
N ALA A 52 24.93 44.22 -9.38
CA ALA A 52 24.37 45.09 -10.40
C ALA A 52 25.46 45.94 -11.05
N ALA A 53 25.40 46.10 -12.38
CA ALA A 53 26.01 47.22 -13.09
C ALA A 53 25.20 47.53 -14.35
N ALA A 54 25.05 48.83 -14.59
CA ALA A 54 24.10 49.45 -15.49
C ALA A 54 24.65 49.68 -16.91
N ALA A 55 23.72 50.08 -17.79
CA ALA A 55 23.88 50.93 -18.99
C ALA A 55 24.25 50.28 -20.34
N SER A 56 23.24 50.28 -21.22
CA SER A 56 23.23 50.44 -22.70
C SER A 56 24.16 51.56 -23.21
N PRO A 57 24.64 51.59 -24.49
CA PRO A 57 23.77 51.69 -25.68
C PRO A 57 24.20 50.99 -26.99
N ALA A 58 23.16 50.75 -27.82
CA ALA A 58 23.05 50.82 -29.29
C ALA A 58 24.19 50.32 -30.20
N ALA A 59 23.88 49.32 -31.04
CA ALA A 59 24.08 49.37 -32.50
C ALA A 59 23.38 48.18 -33.18
N GLU A 60 22.67 48.48 -34.26
CA GLU A 60 22.01 47.56 -35.20
C GLU A 60 23.05 46.71 -35.96
N SER A 61 22.78 45.41 -36.17
CA SER A 61 22.98 44.79 -37.48
C SER A 61 22.33 43.42 -37.54
N ALA A 62 21.65 43.19 -38.65
CA ALA A 62 20.94 41.98 -39.01
C ALA A 62 21.91 40.84 -39.36
N ALA A 63 21.66 39.65 -38.81
CA ALA A 63 22.01 38.38 -39.47
C ALA A 63 21.27 37.23 -38.77
N ALA A 64 20.38 36.58 -39.52
CA ALA A 64 19.68 35.37 -39.11
C ALA A 64 20.66 34.21 -38.82
N PRO A 65 20.44 33.42 -37.76
CA PRO A 65 20.97 32.07 -37.71
C PRO A 65 19.85 31.04 -37.92
N ASP A 66 20.07 30.28 -38.99
CA ASP A 66 19.54 28.95 -39.33
C ASP A 66 18.91 28.16 -38.16
N LEU A 67 17.61 27.92 -38.27
CA LEU A 67 16.85 27.05 -37.39
C LEU A 67 17.14 25.59 -37.76
N LYS A 68 18.07 24.96 -37.04
CA LYS A 68 18.13 23.49 -36.96
C LYS A 68 16.83 23.00 -36.31
N PRO A 69 16.07 22.06 -36.92
CA PRO A 69 14.90 21.51 -36.27
C PRO A 69 15.35 20.69 -35.06
N LEU A 70 15.04 21.19 -33.87
CA LEU A 70 14.98 20.37 -32.66
C LEU A 70 13.89 19.32 -32.91
N THR A 71 14.30 18.11 -33.27
CA THR A 71 13.44 16.94 -33.13
C THR A 71 13.03 16.88 -31.67
N ALA A 72 11.75 17.09 -31.41
CA ALA A 72 11.14 16.98 -30.11
C ALA A 72 11.44 15.59 -29.54
N ASP A 73 12.31 15.51 -28.55
CA ASP A 73 12.43 14.35 -27.69
C ASP A 73 11.08 14.19 -26.98
N GLU A 74 10.35 13.15 -27.35
CA GLU A 74 9.21 12.68 -26.55
C GLU A 74 9.66 12.48 -25.09
N PRO A 75 8.77 12.74 -24.10
CA PRO A 75 9.10 12.53 -22.70
C PRO A 75 9.38 11.04 -22.48
N LYS A 76 10.65 10.66 -22.50
CA LYS A 76 11.13 9.33 -22.15
C LYS A 76 10.59 9.02 -20.75
N GLN A 77 9.64 8.09 -20.70
CA GLN A 77 9.03 7.63 -19.46
C GLN A 77 10.14 7.31 -18.46
N ALA A 78 9.98 7.78 -17.22
CA ALA A 78 10.94 7.47 -16.16
C ALA A 78 11.13 5.94 -16.10
N PRO A 79 12.38 5.46 -15.91
CA PRO A 79 12.64 4.02 -15.89
C PRO A 79 11.81 3.35 -14.79
N LEU A 80 11.17 2.21 -15.14
CA LEU A 80 10.30 1.46 -14.21
C LEU A 80 11.08 0.91 -13.02
N SER A 81 12.31 0.46 -13.26
CA SER A 81 13.22 -0.03 -12.24
C SER A 81 14.33 0.98 -11.94
N SER A 82 14.82 0.95 -10.69
CA SER A 82 16.01 1.71 -10.27
C SER A 82 17.32 1.00 -10.60
N CYS A 83 17.26 -0.28 -10.96
CA CYS A 83 18.43 -1.14 -11.18
C CYS A 83 18.55 -1.45 -12.67
N GLU A 84 19.58 -0.92 -13.31
CA GLU A 84 19.84 -1.16 -14.72
C GLU A 84 20.14 -2.64 -15.02
N ALA A 85 19.79 -3.07 -16.24
CA ALA A 85 20.11 -4.41 -16.72
C ALA A 85 21.63 -4.65 -16.69
N GLY A 86 22.04 -5.85 -16.27
CA GLY A 86 23.45 -6.21 -16.13
C GLY A 86 24.06 -5.83 -14.77
N ARG A 87 23.31 -5.19 -13.86
CA ARG A 87 23.82 -4.88 -12.51
C ARG A 87 23.97 -6.16 -11.68
N VAL A 88 25.17 -6.44 -11.18
CA VAL A 88 25.43 -7.53 -10.23
C VAL A 88 24.79 -7.20 -8.88
N LEU A 89 23.92 -8.08 -8.38
CA LEU A 89 23.25 -7.93 -7.09
C LEU A 89 24.13 -8.54 -6.00
N THR A 90 24.94 -7.70 -5.36
CA THR A 90 25.98 -8.12 -4.42
C THR A 90 25.40 -8.77 -3.16
N GLY A 91 25.96 -9.90 -2.74
CA GLY A 91 25.67 -10.52 -1.44
C GLY A 91 24.36 -11.30 -1.37
N LEU A 92 23.80 -11.69 -2.52
CA LEU A 92 22.65 -12.61 -2.58
C LEU A 92 23.10 -14.07 -2.65
N ASN A 93 24.24 -14.36 -3.28
CA ASN A 93 24.73 -15.72 -3.37
C ASN A 93 25.44 -16.15 -2.08
N TYR A 94 24.99 -17.26 -1.51
CA TYR A 94 25.59 -17.92 -0.34
C TYR A 94 26.33 -19.23 -0.70
N PHE A 95 26.34 -19.63 -1.98
CA PHE A 95 27.04 -20.81 -2.47
C PHE A 95 28.48 -20.48 -2.87
N LYS A 96 29.42 -21.36 -2.50
CA LYS A 96 30.86 -21.17 -2.70
C LYS A 96 31.32 -21.18 -4.17
N ASN A 97 30.55 -21.81 -5.07
CA ASN A 97 30.93 -22.03 -6.47
C ASN A 97 29.95 -21.36 -7.46
N GLN A 98 29.21 -20.35 -7.01
CA GLN A 98 28.34 -19.57 -7.89
C GLN A 98 28.72 -18.09 -7.83
N ALA A 99 28.38 -17.36 -8.88
CA ALA A 99 28.50 -15.91 -8.89
C ALA A 99 27.22 -15.28 -8.32
N ASP A 100 27.32 -14.02 -7.89
CA ASP A 100 26.13 -13.24 -7.56
C ASP A 100 25.21 -13.10 -8.78
N PRO A 101 23.88 -13.16 -8.58
CA PRO A 101 22.94 -13.05 -9.69
C PRO A 101 23.02 -11.66 -10.32
N VAL A 102 22.92 -11.64 -11.65
CA VAL A 102 22.95 -10.41 -12.45
C VAL A 102 21.51 -10.02 -12.79
N ALA A 103 21.18 -8.74 -12.61
CA ALA A 103 19.87 -8.20 -12.95
C ALA A 103 19.62 -8.33 -14.46
N GLN A 104 18.50 -8.94 -14.84
CA GLN A 104 17.99 -9.01 -16.20
C GLN A 104 17.29 -7.71 -16.61
N PRO A 105 16.95 -7.49 -17.90
CA PRO A 105 16.08 -6.37 -18.30
C PRO A 105 14.69 -6.44 -17.67
N ASP A 106 14.04 -5.28 -17.52
CA ASP A 106 12.73 -5.15 -16.85
C ASP A 106 11.65 -6.04 -17.46
N ASP A 107 11.68 -6.25 -18.78
CA ASP A 107 10.72 -7.08 -19.53
C ASP A 107 10.85 -8.58 -19.26
N ALA A 108 12.04 -9.03 -18.82
CA ALA A 108 12.26 -10.43 -18.48
C ALA A 108 11.65 -10.78 -17.11
N TYR A 109 11.31 -9.77 -16.30
CA TYR A 109 10.67 -10.00 -15.02
C TYR A 109 9.14 -10.10 -15.14
N PRO A 110 8.50 -10.94 -14.30
CA PRO A 110 7.05 -11.04 -14.28
C PRO A 110 6.37 -9.72 -13.88
N ALA A 111 5.25 -9.40 -14.53
CA ALA A 111 4.48 -8.17 -14.29
C ALA A 111 3.90 -8.02 -12.86
N TRP A 112 3.87 -9.08 -12.05
CA TRP A 112 3.42 -8.98 -10.66
C TRP A 112 4.49 -8.33 -9.75
N LEU A 113 5.78 -8.37 -10.14
CA LEU A 113 6.88 -7.79 -9.36
C LEU A 113 6.66 -6.28 -9.14
N TRP A 114 6.24 -5.60 -10.18
CA TRP A 114 5.99 -4.15 -10.18
C TRP A 114 4.75 -3.76 -9.35
N ARG A 115 3.85 -4.71 -9.07
CA ARG A 115 2.65 -4.53 -8.24
C ARG A 115 2.88 -4.87 -6.77
N CYS A 116 4.02 -5.48 -6.40
CA CYS A 116 4.31 -5.86 -5.01
C CYS A 116 4.30 -4.69 -4.04
N LEU A 117 4.70 -3.48 -4.47
CA LEU A 117 4.75 -2.29 -3.61
C LEU A 117 3.36 -1.65 -3.37
N GLU A 118 2.32 -2.10 -4.07
CA GLU A 118 0.95 -1.60 -3.86
C GLU A 118 0.44 -1.88 -2.44
N VAL A 119 0.94 -2.93 -1.78
CA VAL A 119 0.60 -3.23 -0.38
C VAL A 119 1.12 -2.15 0.59
N GLN A 120 2.24 -1.51 0.26
CA GLN A 120 2.77 -0.39 1.05
C GLN A 120 2.00 0.89 0.74
N LYS A 121 1.70 1.16 -0.54
CA LYS A 121 0.84 2.30 -0.93
C LYS A 121 -0.54 2.22 -0.29
N LYS A 122 -1.13 1.03 -0.15
CA LYS A 122 -2.41 0.86 0.56
C LYS A 122 -2.32 1.13 2.07
N ALA A 123 -1.12 1.07 2.65
CA ALA A 123 -0.85 1.48 4.04
C ALA A 123 -0.44 2.96 4.16
N ALA A 124 0.00 3.58 3.06
CA ALA A 124 0.52 4.94 2.96
C ALA A 124 -0.28 5.82 1.99
N ASP A 125 -1.57 5.51 1.81
CA ASP A 125 -2.57 6.23 1.01
C ASP A 125 -2.67 5.95 -0.49
N ALA A 126 -3.92 5.71 -0.90
CA ALA A 126 -4.40 5.98 -2.27
C ALA A 126 -5.65 6.88 -2.27
N ALA A 127 -6.12 7.35 -1.10
CA ALA A 127 -7.15 8.38 -0.99
C ALA A 127 -6.63 9.66 -0.31
N ASP A 128 -5.55 9.59 0.48
CA ASP A 128 -5.12 10.69 1.35
C ASP A 128 -3.74 11.32 1.04
N ALA A 129 -3.00 10.87 0.02
CA ALA A 129 -1.65 11.41 -0.25
C ALA A 129 -1.62 12.87 -0.76
N ASP A 130 -2.73 13.39 -1.30
CA ASP A 130 -2.87 14.81 -1.71
C ASP A 130 -3.85 15.61 -0.80
N ALA A 131 -4.45 14.94 0.18
CA ALA A 131 -5.23 15.60 1.21
C ALA A 131 -4.28 16.09 2.31
N GLY A 132 -4.35 17.36 2.68
CA GLY A 132 -3.74 17.75 3.97
C GLY A 132 -4.38 16.86 5.02
N ASP A 133 -3.57 16.08 5.74
CA ASP A 133 -4.09 15.14 6.74
C ASP A 133 -4.98 15.89 7.75
N GLU A 134 -6.26 15.53 7.79
CA GLU A 134 -7.25 16.08 8.74
C GLU A 134 -6.80 15.87 10.19
N PHE A 135 -5.95 14.87 10.42
CA PHE A 135 -5.35 14.51 11.70
C PHE A 135 -3.89 14.97 11.85
N SER A 136 -3.40 15.85 10.97
CA SER A 136 -2.04 16.35 11.10
C SER A 136 -1.86 17.15 12.40
N LYS A 137 -0.66 17.04 12.98
CA LYS A 137 -0.22 17.86 14.11
C LYS A 137 -0.18 19.36 13.77
N SER A 138 -0.10 19.74 12.49
CA SER A 138 -0.04 21.14 12.05
C SER A 138 -1.43 21.75 11.88
N LYS A 139 -1.70 22.85 12.61
CA LYS A 139 -2.97 23.61 12.53
C LYS A 139 -3.28 24.12 11.12
N LYS A 140 -2.25 24.48 10.34
CA LYS A 140 -2.43 24.97 8.96
C LYS A 140 -2.91 23.85 8.04
N GLN A 141 -2.36 22.65 8.19
CA GLN A 141 -2.74 21.49 7.38
C GLN A 141 -4.19 21.07 7.66
N ARG A 142 -4.60 21.00 8.94
CA ARG A 142 -6.00 20.73 9.30
C ARG A 142 -6.99 21.74 8.75
N ARG A 143 -6.64 23.04 8.76
CA ARG A 143 -7.50 24.10 8.19
C ARG A 143 -7.63 23.98 6.67
N LEU A 144 -6.56 23.62 5.98
CA LEU A 144 -6.59 23.41 4.53
C LEU A 144 -7.40 22.15 4.18
N ALA A 145 -7.24 21.07 4.96
CA ALA A 145 -8.04 19.86 4.85
C ALA A 145 -9.53 20.15 4.97
N LEU A 146 -9.93 20.83 6.06
CA LEU A 146 -11.32 21.22 6.32
C LEU A 146 -11.90 22.14 5.23
N LYS A 147 -11.09 23.04 4.65
CA LYS A 147 -11.53 23.86 3.51
C LYS A 147 -11.74 23.01 2.25
N ARG A 148 -10.88 22.02 2.01
CA ARG A 148 -10.97 21.12 0.86
C ARG A 148 -12.15 20.17 0.98
N SER A 149 -12.36 19.53 2.12
CA SER A 149 -13.52 18.65 2.34
C SER A 149 -14.83 19.39 2.18
N ARG A 150 -14.97 20.58 2.79
CA ARG A 150 -16.15 21.44 2.58
C ARG A 150 -16.36 21.86 1.12
N ALA A 151 -15.28 22.15 0.39
CA ALA A 151 -15.39 22.49 -1.02
C ALA A 151 -15.80 21.28 -1.88
N GLN A 152 -15.33 20.08 -1.55
CA GLN A 152 -15.73 18.84 -2.21
C GLN A 152 -17.19 18.50 -1.91
N GLU A 153 -17.62 18.58 -0.65
CA GLU A 153 -19.02 18.41 -0.24
C GLU A 153 -19.94 19.41 -0.95
N ALA A 154 -19.57 20.70 -0.96
CA ALA A 154 -20.33 21.72 -1.67
C ALA A 154 -20.41 21.46 -3.19
N ARG A 155 -19.33 20.95 -3.80
CA ARG A 155 -19.33 20.55 -5.21
C ARG A 155 -20.24 19.36 -5.48
N LEU A 156 -20.20 18.32 -4.64
CA LEU A 156 -21.05 17.15 -4.76
C LEU A 156 -22.54 17.51 -4.58
N LEU A 157 -22.85 18.37 -3.61
CA LEU A 157 -24.18 18.92 -3.41
C LEU A 157 -24.65 19.77 -4.60
N ALA A 158 -23.77 20.60 -5.17
CA ALA A 158 -24.08 21.42 -6.34
C ALA A 158 -24.26 20.60 -7.62
N SER A 159 -23.57 19.47 -7.79
CA SER A 159 -23.78 18.56 -8.92
C SER A 159 -25.08 17.77 -8.83
N GLY A 160 -25.80 17.80 -7.70
CA GLY A 160 -27.07 17.10 -7.52
C GLY A 160 -26.94 15.57 -7.42
N ASP A 161 -25.74 15.01 -7.48
CA ASP A 161 -25.44 13.59 -7.26
C ASP A 161 -25.55 13.26 -5.75
N LEU A 162 -26.79 13.13 -5.27
CA LEU A 162 -27.08 12.70 -3.89
C LEU A 162 -26.58 11.29 -3.60
N GLU A 163 -26.44 10.44 -4.62
CA GLU A 163 -25.92 9.07 -4.52
C GLU A 163 -24.44 9.03 -4.11
N ALA A 164 -23.64 10.02 -4.54
CA ALA A 164 -22.23 10.10 -4.18
C ALA A 164 -22.01 10.48 -2.71
N LEU A 165 -23.02 11.07 -2.06
CA LEU A 165 -22.98 11.46 -0.65
C LEU A 165 -23.40 10.32 0.29
N VAL A 166 -24.00 9.24 -0.23
CA VAL A 166 -24.40 8.09 0.57
C VAL A 166 -23.16 7.43 1.19
N PRO A 167 -23.14 7.17 2.51
CA PRO A 167 -22.02 6.52 3.17
C PRO A 167 -21.68 5.18 2.51
N LYS A 168 -20.42 5.03 2.06
CA LYS A 168 -19.95 3.79 1.42
C LYS A 168 -19.99 2.63 2.41
N ILE A 169 -21.00 1.77 2.27
CA ILE A 169 -21.16 0.56 3.09
C ILE A 169 -19.98 -0.38 2.80
N PRO A 170 -19.15 -0.75 3.80
CA PRO A 170 -18.06 -1.70 3.62
C PRO A 170 -18.55 -3.06 3.12
N LEU A 171 -17.76 -3.73 2.29
CA LEU A 171 -18.13 -5.00 1.63
C LEU A 171 -18.66 -6.06 2.61
N GLN A 172 -18.07 -6.19 3.79
CA GLN A 172 -18.51 -7.14 4.82
C GLN A 172 -19.88 -6.87 5.45
N LYS A 173 -20.42 -5.66 5.30
CA LYS A 173 -21.72 -5.24 5.84
C LYS A 173 -22.82 -5.22 4.77
N GLN A 174 -22.45 -5.50 3.51
CA GLN A 174 -23.40 -5.58 2.41
C GLN A 174 -24.12 -6.92 2.44
N THR A 175 -25.40 -6.91 2.06
CA THR A 175 -26.25 -8.12 1.90
C THR A 175 -26.51 -8.45 0.43
N VAL A 176 -25.85 -7.75 -0.49
CA VAL A 176 -25.94 -8.00 -1.93
C VAL A 176 -25.31 -9.36 -2.25
N ASN A 177 -25.97 -10.13 -3.10
CA ASN A 177 -25.46 -11.42 -3.53
C ASN A 177 -24.12 -11.24 -4.27
N LEU A 178 -23.14 -12.06 -3.91
CA LEU A 178 -21.91 -12.18 -4.70
C LEU A 178 -22.25 -12.79 -6.06
N SER A 179 -21.49 -12.42 -7.10
CA SER A 179 -21.68 -13.05 -8.41
C SER A 179 -21.54 -14.57 -8.28
N ALA A 180 -22.56 -15.27 -8.77
CA ALA A 180 -22.57 -16.72 -8.87
C ALA A 180 -22.62 -17.04 -10.36
N ALA A 181 -21.73 -17.92 -10.81
CA ALA A 181 -21.62 -18.36 -12.21
C ALA A 181 -22.86 -19.12 -12.74
N ALA A 182 -24.01 -19.03 -12.06
CA ALA A 182 -25.21 -19.81 -12.35
C ALA A 182 -26.51 -18.98 -12.29
N ALA A 183 -26.43 -17.65 -12.21
CA ALA A 183 -27.63 -16.81 -12.26
C ALA A 183 -27.94 -16.41 -13.71
N GLU A 184 -28.93 -17.10 -14.30
CA GLU A 184 -29.64 -16.78 -15.55
C GLU A 184 -28.82 -16.89 -16.85
N GLY A 185 -28.68 -18.13 -17.36
CA GLY A 185 -28.24 -18.41 -18.73
C GLY A 185 -27.03 -19.34 -18.78
N GLY A 186 -27.29 -20.64 -18.84
CA GLY A 186 -26.27 -21.69 -18.81
C GLY A 186 -25.15 -21.50 -19.83
N GLY A 187 -23.95 -21.21 -19.32
CA GLY A 187 -22.70 -21.30 -20.04
C GLY A 187 -21.57 -21.43 -19.05
N ASP A 188 -20.63 -22.35 -19.31
CA ASP A 188 -19.34 -22.46 -18.61
C ASP A 188 -18.47 -21.22 -18.89
N ASP A 189 -18.90 -20.03 -18.46
CA ASP A 189 -18.06 -18.83 -18.57
C ASP A 189 -17.00 -18.86 -17.47
N LEU A 190 -15.84 -19.39 -17.84
CA LEU A 190 -14.64 -19.42 -16.99
C LEU A 190 -14.30 -18.01 -16.47
N GLY A 191 -14.58 -16.95 -17.25
CA GLY A 191 -14.33 -15.57 -16.86
C GLY A 191 -15.16 -15.15 -15.65
N GLU A 192 -16.46 -15.42 -15.66
CA GLU A 192 -17.35 -15.16 -14.54
C GLU A 192 -17.01 -16.01 -13.31
N ALA A 193 -16.64 -17.28 -13.51
CA ALA A 193 -16.20 -18.15 -12.43
C ALA A 193 -14.95 -17.60 -11.70
N VAL A 194 -13.96 -17.10 -12.44
CA VAL A 194 -12.75 -16.47 -11.85
C VAL A 194 -13.13 -15.21 -11.08
N ARG A 195 -13.97 -14.34 -11.64
CA ARG A 195 -14.45 -13.13 -10.95
C ARG A 195 -15.21 -13.43 -9.67
N ALA A 196 -16.03 -14.49 -9.67
CA ALA A 196 -16.74 -14.93 -8.48
C ALA A 196 -15.77 -15.37 -7.36
N VAL A 197 -14.67 -16.05 -7.71
CA VAL A 197 -13.62 -16.41 -6.75
C VAL A 197 -12.95 -15.16 -6.20
N ASP A 198 -12.59 -14.20 -7.05
CA ASP A 198 -11.95 -12.94 -6.64
C ASP A 198 -12.82 -12.14 -5.66
N GLN A 199 -14.13 -12.01 -5.94
CA GLN A 199 -15.09 -11.34 -5.06
C GLN A 199 -15.19 -12.03 -3.68
N ARG A 200 -15.20 -13.36 -3.66
CA ARG A 200 -15.20 -14.14 -2.40
C ARG A 200 -13.90 -13.95 -1.63
N GLU A 201 -12.77 -13.90 -2.32
CA GLU A 201 -11.48 -13.59 -1.68
C GLU A 201 -11.44 -12.18 -1.10
N GLU A 202 -11.98 -11.20 -1.81
CA GLU A 202 -12.05 -9.81 -1.36
C GLU A 202 -12.87 -9.71 -0.07
N LEU A 203 -14.05 -10.35 -0.02
CA LEU A 203 -14.86 -10.43 1.19
C LEU A 203 -14.09 -11.09 2.35
N ARG A 204 -13.38 -12.20 2.10
CA ARG A 204 -12.56 -12.86 3.12
C ARG A 204 -11.45 -11.95 3.64
N LYS A 205 -10.79 -11.19 2.77
CA LYS A 205 -9.74 -10.21 3.13
C LYS A 205 -10.33 -9.07 3.96
N ALA A 206 -11.50 -8.56 3.60
CA ALA A 206 -12.23 -7.53 4.34
C ALA A 206 -12.62 -7.99 5.76
N MET A 207 -13.23 -9.18 5.88
CA MET A 207 -13.56 -9.82 7.16
C MET A 207 -12.33 -10.10 8.03
N ARG A 208 -11.18 -10.40 7.43
CA ARG A 208 -9.92 -10.58 8.17
C ARG A 208 -9.39 -9.25 8.70
N LYS A 209 -9.53 -8.15 7.96
CA LYS A 209 -9.13 -6.81 8.41
C LYS A 209 -9.90 -6.39 9.66
N GLU A 210 -11.23 -6.56 9.64
CA GLU A 210 -12.08 -6.25 10.80
C GLU A 210 -11.77 -7.12 12.02
N ARG A 211 -11.61 -8.44 11.83
CA ARG A 211 -11.22 -9.33 12.92
C ARG A 211 -9.88 -8.94 13.54
N ARG A 212 -8.89 -8.55 12.73
CA ARG A 212 -7.59 -8.06 13.24
C ARG A 212 -7.76 -6.77 14.05
N ALA A 213 -8.61 -5.84 13.61
CA ALA A 213 -8.89 -4.62 14.36
C ALA A 213 -9.57 -4.92 15.70
N LYS A 214 -10.62 -5.76 15.70
CA LYS A 214 -11.32 -6.19 16.91
C LYS A 214 -10.40 -6.90 17.91
N ILE A 215 -9.49 -7.77 17.43
CA ILE A 215 -8.50 -8.42 18.29
C ILE A 215 -7.56 -7.39 18.91
N LYS A 216 -7.08 -6.41 18.14
CA LYS A 216 -6.21 -5.35 18.65
C LYS A 216 -6.92 -4.49 19.70
N GLU A 217 -8.15 -4.07 19.44
CA GLU A 217 -8.99 -3.31 20.38
C GLU A 217 -9.24 -4.10 21.66
N THR A 218 -9.66 -5.36 21.54
CA THR A 218 -9.92 -6.23 22.70
C THR A 218 -8.65 -6.45 23.53
N ASN A 219 -7.51 -6.69 22.87
CA ASN A 219 -6.23 -6.85 23.57
C ASN A 219 -5.82 -5.56 24.26
N TYR A 220 -5.98 -4.41 23.60
CA TYR A 220 -5.66 -3.10 24.17
C TYR A 220 -6.50 -2.82 25.41
N LEU A 221 -7.82 -2.97 25.32
CA LEU A 221 -8.76 -2.77 26.42
C LEU A 221 -8.57 -3.77 27.56
N LYS A 222 -8.05 -4.98 27.29
CA LYS A 222 -7.74 -5.98 28.31
C LYS A 222 -6.44 -5.70 29.07
N THR A 223 -5.51 -4.98 28.46
CA THR A 223 -4.21 -4.62 29.05
C THR A 223 -4.16 -3.21 29.64
N MET A 224 -5.19 -2.40 29.37
CA MET A 224 -5.50 -1.16 30.08
C MET A 224 -6.07 -1.46 31.46
#